data_AF-A0AAN6DKS7-F1
#
_entry.id   AF-A0AAN6DKS7-F1
#
_cell.length_a   1.000
_cell.length_b   1.000
_cell.length_c   1.000
_cell.angle_alpha   90.00
_cell.angle_beta   90.00
_cell.angle_gamma   90.00
#
_symmetry.space_group_name_H-M   'P 1'
#
loop_
_entity.id
_entity.type
_entity.pdbx_description
1 polymer ?
#
loop_
_entity_poly.entity_id
_entity_poly.type
_entity_poly.pdbx_seq_one_letter_code
_entity_poly.pdbx_strand_id
1 'polypeptide(L)'
;MESPLISTFGERLESFPSSTEDYTKLRHRVSNRLAKLRRALNIQTKDTKNYKAKEKTSSISPENYEMDPRFGDVLLYLVERDLVFVEEITYGQIEYSRTTKTLTISKLKKARQHAKQLLSLLTNEQDDLKVLAILILASYVEGRLAFSRSKWTEAAFALSVARCSLQYLSQTEASDLYTQIIEGYIDSELKICALKLENDRNPDLLQFSKTYATKNTITYLSKAIDIVTTKDGDVLKPISKTTLVDSVSWFEFSAPVKDLDLARAITKAQTEEKNVVETDPASFDKSFLLWTDASNSHKSSLKGGIDSADDENQDKYVIMTYIDYHQLLLRIRRNISLLNRVNAKLNKKKTVSKAAFLENAKECIKLYEDVISSFRELTELSGVAHNESLYSSLLSLRAYFSALKTYKLAKSYLISHKYAESLALLNKTVETVKEAKPLEEEFEGGIPNNQEIEKFKSESTSLFTKVHVLTVYFTKENHEPLLGDYLIDNVDSFPDLTNEELLAKIADLDARVKPVGVKPVLFDVAFNYIDYDSDLSKVTASDSKSDKKAGFFGLFGR
;
A
#
# COMPACT_ATOMS: atom_id res chain seq x y z
N MET A 1 16.64 -40.26 -20.18
CA MET A 1 15.87 -39.02 -19.91
C MET A 1 15.03 -39.17 -18.65
N GLU A 2 15.57 -38.74 -17.50
CA GLU A 2 14.78 -38.63 -16.26
C GLU A 2 14.13 -37.23 -16.15
N SER A 3 14.86 -36.15 -16.48
CA SER A 3 14.35 -34.77 -16.37
C SER A 3 14.88 -33.85 -17.50
N PRO A 4 14.15 -33.73 -18.63
CA PRO A 4 14.63 -32.98 -19.81
C PRO A 4 14.90 -31.49 -19.57
N LEU A 5 14.05 -30.78 -18.83
CA LEU A 5 14.22 -29.34 -18.56
C LEU A 5 15.32 -29.06 -17.53
N ILE A 6 15.44 -29.90 -16.49
CA ILE A 6 16.50 -29.77 -15.48
C ILE A 6 17.87 -30.01 -16.11
N SER A 7 18.00 -31.08 -16.92
CA SER A 7 19.26 -31.41 -17.60
C SER A 7 19.68 -30.45 -18.73
N THR A 8 18.81 -29.49 -19.08
CA THR A 8 19.09 -28.45 -20.09
C THR A 8 19.13 -27.07 -19.46
N PHE A 9 17.97 -26.45 -19.26
CA PHE A 9 17.85 -25.12 -18.65
C PHE A 9 18.31 -25.10 -17.19
N GLY A 10 18.08 -26.15 -16.41
CA GLY A 10 18.55 -26.22 -15.02
C GLY A 10 20.06 -26.12 -14.91
N GLU A 11 20.80 -26.98 -15.62
CA GLU A 11 22.28 -26.93 -15.67
C GLU A 11 22.80 -25.58 -16.21
N ARG A 12 22.06 -24.95 -17.13
CA ARG A 12 22.40 -23.63 -17.66
C ARG A 12 22.24 -22.55 -16.58
N LEU A 13 21.11 -22.53 -15.87
CA LEU A 13 20.83 -21.57 -14.81
C LEU A 13 21.79 -21.74 -13.63
N GLU A 14 22.08 -22.98 -13.20
CA GLU A 14 23.07 -23.27 -12.15
C GLU A 14 24.48 -22.75 -12.47
N SER A 15 24.82 -22.67 -13.75
CA SER A 15 26.13 -22.21 -14.19
C SER A 15 26.27 -20.69 -14.31
N PHE A 16 25.17 -19.94 -14.17
CA PHE A 16 25.08 -18.48 -14.23
C PHE A 16 25.99 -17.84 -15.31
N PRO A 17 25.84 -18.20 -16.60
CA PRO A 17 26.70 -17.68 -17.65
C PRO A 17 26.46 -16.18 -17.84
N SER A 18 27.51 -15.38 -17.64
CA SER A 18 27.46 -13.92 -17.76
C SER A 18 28.32 -13.38 -18.91
N SER A 19 29.12 -14.24 -19.53
CA SER A 19 30.04 -13.87 -20.61
C SER A 19 29.98 -14.87 -21.78
N THR A 20 30.41 -14.41 -22.96
CA THR A 20 30.59 -15.27 -24.14
C THR A 20 31.49 -16.47 -23.85
N GLU A 21 32.57 -16.26 -23.08
CA GLU A 21 33.48 -17.33 -22.69
C GLU A 21 32.78 -18.39 -21.84
N ASP A 22 31.87 -18.00 -20.96
CA ASP A 22 31.13 -18.96 -20.13
C ASP A 22 30.17 -19.80 -20.98
N TYR A 23 29.48 -19.19 -21.96
CA TYR A 23 28.69 -19.94 -22.94
C TYR A 23 29.54 -20.87 -23.80
N THR A 24 30.77 -20.49 -24.18
CA THR A 24 31.69 -21.40 -24.88
C THR A 24 32.04 -22.61 -24.00
N LYS A 25 32.37 -22.38 -22.71
CA LYS A 25 32.68 -23.45 -21.75
C LYS A 25 31.48 -24.39 -21.59
N LEU A 26 30.26 -23.85 -21.47
CA LEU A 26 29.04 -24.66 -21.42
C LEU A 26 28.85 -25.50 -22.67
N ARG A 27 29.01 -24.91 -23.87
CA ARG A 27 28.94 -25.64 -25.14
C ARG A 27 29.96 -26.77 -25.19
N HIS A 28 31.17 -26.56 -24.69
CA HIS A 28 32.20 -27.60 -24.60
C HIS A 28 31.82 -28.70 -23.60
N ARG A 29 31.25 -28.36 -22.43
CA ARG A 29 30.75 -29.35 -21.46
C ARG A 29 29.66 -30.23 -22.08
N VAL A 30 28.66 -29.63 -22.72
CA VAL A 30 27.57 -30.37 -23.40
C VAL A 30 28.15 -31.26 -24.52
N SER A 31 29.10 -30.75 -25.30
CA SER A 31 29.77 -31.53 -26.36
C SER A 31 30.55 -32.73 -25.80
N ASN A 32 31.23 -32.57 -24.67
CA ASN A 32 31.96 -33.64 -23.99
C ASN A 32 31.00 -34.69 -23.41
N ARG A 33 29.89 -34.27 -22.81
CA ARG A 33 28.82 -35.16 -22.32
C ARG A 33 28.24 -35.99 -23.45
N LEU A 34 27.95 -35.35 -24.58
CA LEU A 34 27.45 -35.98 -25.77
C LEU A 34 28.46 -36.98 -26.39
N ALA A 35 29.75 -36.67 -26.36
CA ALA A 35 30.80 -37.62 -26.76
C ALA A 35 30.87 -38.85 -25.84
N LYS A 36 30.74 -38.65 -24.52
CA LYS A 36 30.67 -39.75 -23.55
C LYS A 36 29.43 -40.63 -23.75
N LEU A 37 28.26 -40.02 -23.97
CA LEU A 37 27.01 -40.74 -24.24
C LEU A 37 27.08 -41.56 -25.54
N ARG A 38 27.62 -40.99 -26.61
CA ARG A 38 27.83 -41.72 -27.87
C ARG A 38 28.77 -42.92 -27.72
N ARG A 39 29.76 -42.84 -26.83
CA ARG A 39 30.64 -43.98 -26.51
C ARG A 39 29.88 -45.03 -25.69
N ALA A 40 29.14 -44.61 -24.66
CA ALA A 40 28.37 -45.50 -23.82
C ALA A 40 27.31 -46.30 -24.61
N LEU A 41 26.66 -45.65 -25.58
CA LEU A 41 25.63 -46.25 -26.44
C LEU A 41 26.18 -46.90 -27.73
N ASN A 42 27.50 -46.93 -27.92
CA ASN A 42 28.15 -47.48 -29.13
C ASN A 42 27.68 -46.86 -30.48
N ILE A 43 27.26 -45.59 -30.45
CA ILE A 43 26.82 -44.79 -31.61
C ILE A 43 27.99 -43.92 -32.15
N GLN A 44 29.18 -44.01 -31.56
CA GLN A 44 30.32 -43.19 -31.98
C GLN A 44 30.75 -43.53 -33.42
N THR A 45 30.79 -42.51 -34.27
CA THR A 45 31.39 -42.57 -35.60
C THR A 45 32.89 -42.28 -35.53
N LYS A 46 33.71 -43.26 -35.90
CA LYS A 46 35.17 -43.11 -36.01
C LYS A 46 35.62 -42.70 -37.41
N ASP A 47 34.84 -43.03 -38.44
CA ASP A 47 35.14 -42.67 -39.82
C ASP A 47 34.72 -41.23 -40.11
N THR A 48 35.70 -40.32 -40.13
CA THR A 48 35.50 -38.90 -40.41
C THR A 48 35.40 -38.59 -41.90
N LYS A 49 35.89 -39.46 -42.79
CA LYS A 49 35.87 -39.23 -44.24
C LYS A 49 34.49 -39.49 -44.83
N ASN A 50 33.81 -40.55 -44.37
CA ASN A 50 32.45 -40.91 -44.81
C ASN A 50 31.40 -40.72 -43.70
N TYR A 51 31.55 -39.65 -42.92
CA TYR A 51 30.74 -39.42 -41.72
C TYR A 51 29.23 -39.45 -41.98
N LYS A 52 28.75 -38.76 -43.02
CA LYS A 52 27.29 -38.68 -43.34
C LYS A 52 26.65 -40.04 -43.64
N ALA A 53 27.40 -40.97 -44.24
CA ALA A 53 26.88 -42.29 -44.57
C ALA A 53 26.94 -43.26 -43.39
N LYS A 54 27.81 -42.99 -42.41
CA LYS A 54 28.09 -43.88 -41.27
C LYS A 54 27.57 -43.35 -39.94
N GLU A 55 26.99 -42.14 -39.91
CA GLU A 55 26.38 -41.60 -38.70
C GLU A 55 25.16 -42.40 -38.29
N LYS A 56 25.19 -42.86 -37.03
CA LYS A 56 24.10 -43.65 -36.43
C LYS A 56 23.15 -42.79 -35.60
N THR A 57 23.39 -41.48 -35.50
CA THR A 57 22.57 -40.55 -34.70
C THR A 57 21.28 -40.15 -35.42
N SER A 58 21.28 -40.11 -36.75
CA SER A 58 20.09 -39.84 -37.55
C SER A 58 19.19 -41.06 -37.73
N SER A 59 19.70 -42.27 -37.46
CA SER A 59 18.98 -43.54 -37.55
C SER A 59 18.46 -44.06 -36.20
N ILE A 60 18.41 -43.22 -35.16
CA ILE A 60 17.81 -43.59 -33.87
C ILE A 60 16.31 -43.81 -34.09
N SER A 61 15.84 -45.04 -33.91
CA SER A 61 14.42 -45.45 -33.97
C SER A 61 13.75 -45.41 -32.59
N PRO A 62 12.40 -45.39 -32.52
CA PRO A 62 11.65 -45.53 -31.27
C PRO A 62 12.02 -46.80 -30.48
N GLU A 63 12.30 -47.91 -31.17
CA GLU A 63 12.73 -49.18 -30.55
C GLU A 63 14.02 -49.02 -29.73
N ASN A 64 14.99 -48.21 -30.19
CA ASN A 64 16.20 -47.95 -29.43
C ASN A 64 15.92 -47.16 -28.14
N TYR A 65 14.95 -46.26 -28.20
CA TYR A 65 14.54 -45.46 -27.04
C TYR A 65 13.86 -46.32 -25.98
N GLU A 66 13.03 -47.29 -26.39
CA GLU A 66 12.42 -48.27 -25.48
C GLU A 66 13.47 -49.18 -24.81
N MET A 67 14.58 -49.49 -25.52
CA MET A 67 15.69 -50.25 -24.93
C MET A 67 16.50 -49.46 -23.90
N ASP A 68 16.88 -48.20 -24.22
CA ASP A 68 17.61 -47.33 -23.30
C ASP A 68 17.16 -45.86 -23.46
N PRO A 69 16.60 -45.23 -22.42
CA PRO A 69 16.13 -43.84 -22.51
C PRO A 69 17.27 -42.82 -22.75
N ARG A 70 18.54 -43.24 -22.65
CA ARG A 70 19.72 -42.43 -22.99
C ARG A 70 19.84 -42.13 -24.48
N PHE A 71 19.21 -42.92 -25.36
CA PHE A 71 19.14 -42.57 -26.79
C PHE A 71 18.40 -41.23 -27.00
N GLY A 72 17.39 -40.95 -26.18
CA GLY A 72 16.71 -39.65 -26.15
C GLY A 72 17.61 -38.52 -25.65
N ASP A 73 18.41 -38.79 -24.61
CA ASP A 73 19.38 -37.81 -24.05
C ASP A 73 20.39 -37.33 -25.12
N VAL A 74 20.77 -38.18 -26.08
CA VAL A 74 21.65 -37.78 -27.19
C VAL A 74 21.02 -36.68 -28.05
N LEU A 75 19.74 -36.81 -28.42
CA LEU A 75 19.04 -35.79 -29.20
C LEU A 75 18.77 -34.54 -28.36
N LEU A 76 18.43 -34.70 -27.08
CA LEU A 76 18.25 -33.60 -26.13
C LEU A 76 19.51 -32.72 -26.04
N TYR A 77 20.68 -33.33 -25.82
CA TYR A 77 21.94 -32.58 -25.76
C TYR A 77 22.39 -31.99 -27.11
N LEU A 78 21.93 -32.55 -28.25
CA LEU A 78 22.14 -31.92 -29.55
C LEU A 78 21.35 -30.62 -29.68
N VAL A 79 20.09 -30.62 -29.22
CA VAL A 79 19.25 -29.41 -29.16
C VAL A 79 19.91 -28.39 -28.24
N GLU A 80 20.28 -28.79 -27.03
CA GLU A 80 20.86 -27.89 -26.02
C GLU A 80 22.18 -27.28 -26.49
N ARG A 81 23.08 -28.09 -27.09
CA ARG A 81 24.36 -27.57 -27.62
C ARG A 81 24.14 -26.50 -28.68
N ASP A 82 23.16 -26.70 -29.56
CA ASP A 82 22.87 -25.75 -30.63
C ASP A 82 22.17 -24.50 -30.08
N LEU A 83 21.34 -24.59 -29.02
CA LEU A 83 20.77 -23.46 -28.29
C LEU A 83 21.85 -22.65 -27.52
N VAL A 84 22.72 -23.31 -26.77
CA VAL A 84 23.83 -22.65 -26.06
C VAL A 84 24.75 -21.92 -27.04
N PHE A 85 24.98 -22.49 -28.23
CA PHE A 85 25.74 -21.79 -29.26
C PHE A 85 25.01 -20.55 -29.79
N VAL A 86 23.68 -20.60 -29.85
CA VAL A 86 22.88 -19.42 -30.19
C VAL A 86 23.05 -18.33 -29.12
N GLU A 87 23.07 -18.70 -27.84
CA GLU A 87 23.33 -17.75 -26.74
C GLU A 87 24.75 -17.18 -26.76
N GLU A 88 25.76 -18.00 -27.05
CA GLU A 88 27.14 -17.55 -27.25
C GLU A 88 27.23 -16.46 -28.34
N ILE A 89 26.49 -16.64 -29.45
CA ILE A 89 26.46 -15.66 -30.55
C ILE A 89 25.72 -14.39 -30.13
N THR A 90 24.60 -14.49 -29.41
CA THR A 90 23.82 -13.31 -29.00
C THR A 90 24.55 -12.47 -27.96
N TYR A 91 25.22 -13.09 -26.98
CA TYR A 91 26.00 -12.37 -25.97
C TYR A 91 27.26 -11.72 -26.53
N GLY A 92 27.94 -12.36 -27.49
CA GLY A 92 29.20 -11.86 -28.05
C GLY A 92 29.06 -10.73 -29.06
N GLN A 93 27.85 -10.29 -29.42
CA GLN A 93 27.64 -9.33 -30.50
C GLN A 93 26.86 -8.10 -30.03
N ILE A 94 27.48 -6.93 -30.15
CA ILE A 94 26.83 -5.62 -29.96
C ILE A 94 25.91 -5.30 -31.15
N GLU A 95 26.31 -5.68 -32.37
CA GLU A 95 25.52 -5.49 -33.59
C GLU A 95 25.25 -6.82 -34.32
N TYR A 96 23.99 -7.05 -34.67
CA TYR A 96 23.55 -8.29 -35.31
C TYR A 96 23.81 -8.27 -36.82
N SER A 97 25.02 -8.63 -37.23
CA SER A 97 25.40 -8.74 -38.65
C SER A 97 24.54 -9.75 -39.42
N ARG A 98 24.44 -9.57 -40.76
CA ARG A 98 23.71 -10.50 -41.64
C ARG A 98 24.28 -11.92 -41.58
N THR A 99 25.60 -12.08 -41.44
CA THR A 99 26.28 -13.39 -41.37
C THR A 99 26.03 -14.09 -40.05
N THR A 100 25.96 -13.36 -38.94
CA THR A 100 25.64 -13.94 -37.63
C THR A 100 24.17 -14.29 -37.54
N LYS A 101 23.28 -13.47 -38.11
CA LYS A 101 21.86 -13.82 -38.27
C LYS A 101 21.66 -15.11 -39.07
N THR A 102 22.37 -15.31 -40.19
CA THR A 102 22.26 -16.56 -40.96
C THR A 102 22.82 -17.77 -40.19
N LEU A 103 23.90 -17.59 -39.43
CA LEU A 103 24.45 -18.62 -38.56
C LEU A 103 23.46 -19.02 -37.45
N THR A 104 22.88 -18.06 -36.73
CA THR A 104 21.84 -18.27 -35.71
C THR A 104 20.66 -19.06 -36.28
N ILE A 105 20.13 -18.62 -37.43
CA ILE A 105 19.02 -19.31 -38.10
C ILE A 105 19.42 -20.74 -38.49
N SER A 106 20.65 -20.96 -38.94
CA SER A 106 21.16 -22.30 -39.29
C SER A 106 21.21 -23.22 -38.07
N LYS A 107 21.67 -22.71 -36.92
CA LYS A 107 21.72 -23.47 -35.66
C LYS A 107 20.34 -23.78 -35.12
N LEU A 108 19.43 -22.81 -35.11
CA LEU A 108 18.04 -23.03 -34.71
C LEU A 108 17.31 -24.02 -35.63
N LYS A 109 17.57 -24.01 -36.95
CA LYS A 109 17.03 -25.03 -37.87
C LYS A 109 17.48 -26.45 -37.51
N LYS A 110 18.74 -26.62 -37.09
CA LYS A 110 19.28 -27.92 -36.65
C LYS A 110 18.68 -28.35 -35.32
N ALA A 111 18.63 -27.45 -34.34
CA ALA A 111 17.96 -27.68 -33.06
C ALA A 111 16.51 -28.13 -33.27
N ARG A 112 15.77 -27.45 -34.16
CA ARG A 112 14.40 -27.84 -34.51
C ARG A 112 14.31 -29.24 -35.12
N GLN A 113 15.23 -29.60 -36.03
CA GLN A 113 15.25 -30.93 -36.63
C GLN A 113 15.46 -32.01 -35.56
N HIS A 114 16.39 -31.80 -34.63
CA HIS A 114 16.63 -32.71 -33.53
C HIS A 114 15.46 -32.76 -32.54
N ALA A 115 14.80 -31.64 -32.24
CA ALA A 115 13.60 -31.61 -31.42
C ALA A 115 12.43 -32.39 -32.05
N LYS A 116 12.22 -32.26 -33.37
CA LYS A 116 11.22 -33.06 -34.09
C LYS A 116 11.54 -34.55 -34.12
N GLN A 117 12.81 -34.90 -34.30
CA GLN A 117 13.27 -36.28 -34.20
C GLN A 117 13.00 -36.83 -32.79
N LEU A 118 13.32 -36.06 -31.75
CA LEU A 118 13.06 -36.46 -30.37
C LEU A 118 11.56 -36.68 -30.10
N LEU A 119 10.69 -35.77 -30.57
CA LEU A 119 9.24 -35.94 -30.47
C LEU A 119 8.73 -37.18 -31.22
N SER A 120 9.35 -37.58 -32.34
CA SER A 120 8.97 -38.81 -33.04
C SER A 120 9.36 -40.08 -32.28
N LEU A 121 10.37 -40.03 -31.42
CA LEU A 121 10.77 -41.16 -30.56
C LEU A 121 9.78 -41.39 -29.41
N LEU A 122 9.11 -40.33 -28.93
CA LEU A 122 8.25 -40.34 -27.74
C LEU A 122 6.80 -40.74 -28.03
N THR A 123 6.52 -41.33 -29.17
CA THR A 123 5.14 -41.68 -29.58
C THR A 123 4.47 -42.70 -28.66
N ASN A 124 5.26 -43.56 -28.00
CA ASN A 124 4.78 -44.61 -27.09
C ASN A 124 5.00 -44.29 -25.60
N GLU A 125 5.56 -43.12 -25.27
CA GLU A 125 5.91 -42.76 -23.89
C GLU A 125 4.64 -42.53 -23.05
N GLN A 126 4.55 -43.18 -21.89
CA GLN A 126 3.38 -43.09 -20.99
C GLN A 126 3.42 -41.88 -20.04
N ASP A 127 4.58 -41.22 -19.90
CA ASP A 127 4.79 -40.12 -18.98
C ASP A 127 4.48 -38.76 -19.65
N ASP A 128 3.25 -38.29 -19.44
CA ASP A 128 2.75 -37.01 -19.97
C ASP A 128 3.66 -35.83 -19.62
N LEU A 129 4.29 -35.82 -18.43
CA LEU A 129 5.14 -34.72 -17.97
C LEU A 129 6.47 -34.68 -18.73
N LYS A 130 7.07 -35.84 -19.02
CA LYS A 130 8.28 -35.91 -19.86
C LYS A 130 8.00 -35.48 -21.29
N VAL A 131 6.86 -35.89 -21.85
CA VAL A 131 6.43 -35.45 -23.19
C VAL A 131 6.21 -33.94 -23.21
N LEU A 132 5.54 -33.39 -22.17
CA LEU A 132 5.32 -31.96 -22.02
C LEU A 132 6.65 -31.17 -21.90
N ALA A 133 7.60 -31.65 -21.11
CA ALA A 133 8.92 -31.04 -20.96
C ALA A 133 9.68 -30.90 -22.30
N ILE A 134 9.55 -31.91 -23.16
CA ILE A 134 10.20 -31.93 -24.49
C ILE A 134 9.44 -31.05 -25.48
N LEU A 135 8.10 -31.02 -25.39
CA LEU A 135 7.27 -30.09 -26.15
C LEU A 135 7.57 -28.63 -25.78
N ILE A 136 7.83 -28.33 -24.50
CA ILE A 136 8.29 -27.01 -24.05
C ILE A 136 9.60 -26.63 -24.74
N LEU A 137 10.60 -27.51 -24.70
CA LEU A 137 11.87 -27.28 -25.39
C LEU A 137 11.69 -27.06 -26.91
N ALA A 138 10.85 -27.89 -27.55
CA ALA A 138 10.55 -27.76 -28.98
C ALA A 138 9.83 -26.45 -29.32
N SER A 139 8.87 -26.04 -28.48
CA SER A 139 8.12 -24.79 -28.63
C SER A 139 9.02 -23.56 -28.46
N TYR A 140 9.94 -23.59 -27.49
CA TYR A 140 10.96 -22.56 -27.33
C TYR A 140 11.88 -22.44 -28.55
N VAL A 141 12.38 -23.57 -29.09
CA VAL A 141 13.24 -23.57 -30.29
C VAL A 141 12.51 -23.01 -31.52
N GLU A 142 11.25 -23.37 -31.74
CA GLU A 142 10.44 -22.80 -32.82
C GLU A 142 10.16 -21.31 -32.61
N GLY A 143 9.86 -20.91 -31.37
CA GLY A 143 9.68 -19.51 -30.98
C GLY A 143 10.90 -18.67 -31.35
N ARG A 144 12.08 -19.09 -30.90
CA ARG A 144 13.35 -18.41 -31.19
C ARG A 144 13.67 -18.35 -32.68
N LEU A 145 13.35 -19.42 -33.42
CA LEU A 145 13.55 -19.51 -34.86
C LEU A 145 12.62 -18.55 -35.61
N ALA A 146 11.34 -18.50 -35.25
CA ALA A 146 10.36 -17.60 -35.84
C ALA A 146 10.69 -16.14 -35.50
N PHE A 147 11.10 -15.86 -34.26
CA PHE A 147 11.57 -14.56 -33.81
C PHE A 147 12.78 -14.07 -34.64
N SER A 148 13.78 -14.93 -34.82
CA SER A 148 14.97 -14.63 -35.64
C SER A 148 14.64 -14.35 -37.12
N ARG A 149 13.51 -14.88 -37.62
CA ARG A 149 12.99 -14.65 -38.97
C ARG A 149 12.01 -13.49 -39.06
N SER A 150 11.73 -12.82 -37.94
CA SER A 150 10.74 -11.74 -37.85
C SER A 150 9.32 -12.20 -38.19
N LYS A 151 9.01 -13.48 -37.95
CA LYS A 151 7.66 -14.04 -38.07
C LYS A 151 6.96 -13.99 -36.72
N TRP A 152 6.40 -12.82 -36.40
CA TRP A 152 5.90 -12.52 -35.05
C TRP A 152 4.71 -13.37 -34.63
N THR A 153 3.81 -13.74 -35.54
CA THR A 153 2.63 -14.58 -35.22
C THR A 153 3.00 -16.02 -34.88
N GLU A 154 3.90 -16.63 -35.65
CA GLU A 154 4.44 -17.97 -35.38
C GLU A 154 5.27 -17.97 -34.08
N ALA A 155 6.04 -16.91 -33.84
CA ALA A 155 6.84 -16.76 -32.61
C ALA A 155 5.95 -16.60 -31.37
N ALA A 156 4.95 -15.72 -31.44
CA ALA A 156 4.00 -15.49 -30.35
C ALA A 156 3.27 -16.78 -29.96
N PHE A 157 2.81 -17.57 -30.93
CA PHE A 157 2.18 -18.87 -30.67
C PHE A 157 3.14 -19.86 -30.00
N ALA A 158 4.34 -20.04 -30.54
CA ALA A 158 5.26 -21.06 -30.02
C ALA A 158 5.78 -20.70 -28.61
N LEU A 159 6.07 -19.42 -28.37
CA LEU A 159 6.48 -18.93 -27.05
C LEU A 159 5.32 -18.92 -26.06
N SER A 160 4.08 -18.66 -26.50
CA SER A 160 2.92 -18.72 -25.63
C SER A 160 2.58 -20.14 -25.17
N VAL A 161 2.73 -21.13 -26.06
CA VAL A 161 2.64 -22.56 -25.73
C VAL A 161 3.68 -22.91 -24.67
N ALA A 162 4.93 -22.47 -24.84
CA ALA A 162 6.00 -22.70 -23.87
C ALA A 162 5.65 -22.10 -22.50
N ARG A 163 5.22 -20.83 -22.47
CA ARG A 163 4.85 -20.11 -21.24
C ARG A 163 3.68 -20.77 -20.50
N CYS A 164 2.58 -21.09 -21.19
CA CYS A 164 1.42 -21.72 -20.55
C CYS A 164 1.76 -23.10 -19.98
N SER A 165 2.57 -23.87 -20.71
CA SER A 165 2.99 -25.21 -20.28
C SER A 165 3.94 -25.14 -19.06
N LEU A 166 4.87 -24.19 -19.03
CA LEU A 166 5.74 -23.96 -17.88
C LEU A 166 4.99 -23.40 -16.67
N GLN A 167 3.97 -22.56 -16.89
CA GLN A 167 3.11 -22.08 -15.82
C GLN A 167 2.35 -23.24 -15.16
N TYR A 168 1.81 -24.16 -15.96
CA TYR A 168 1.20 -25.38 -15.43
C TYR A 168 2.20 -26.23 -14.64
N LEU A 169 3.42 -26.41 -15.14
CA LEU A 169 4.48 -27.13 -14.41
C LEU A 169 4.85 -26.45 -13.08
N SER A 170 4.94 -25.12 -13.05
CA SER A 170 5.23 -24.36 -11.81
C SER A 170 4.15 -24.50 -10.73
N GLN A 171 2.89 -24.72 -11.14
CA GLN A 171 1.78 -24.96 -10.21
C GLN A 171 1.77 -26.41 -9.69
N THR A 172 2.20 -27.36 -10.53
CA THR A 172 2.21 -28.79 -10.21
C THR A 172 3.42 -29.17 -9.37
N GLU A 173 4.60 -28.72 -9.79
CA GLU A 173 5.88 -28.91 -9.14
C GLU A 173 6.35 -27.54 -8.65
N ALA A 174 6.29 -27.31 -7.33
CA ALA A 174 6.74 -26.06 -6.69
C ALA A 174 8.26 -25.88 -6.83
N SER A 175 8.71 -25.56 -8.03
CA SER A 175 10.11 -25.38 -8.42
C SER A 175 10.32 -24.00 -9.03
N ASP A 176 11.24 -23.24 -8.42
CA ASP A 176 11.65 -21.91 -8.89
C ASP A 176 12.33 -21.97 -10.27
N LEU A 177 12.73 -23.15 -10.75
CA LEU A 177 13.35 -23.32 -12.06
C LEU A 177 12.39 -22.91 -13.18
N TYR A 178 11.10 -23.25 -13.08
CA TYR A 178 10.14 -22.96 -14.14
C TYR A 178 9.83 -21.47 -14.25
N THR A 179 9.71 -20.77 -13.11
CA THR A 179 9.52 -19.31 -13.08
C THR A 179 10.75 -18.58 -13.62
N GLN A 180 11.96 -19.02 -13.25
CA GLN A 180 13.21 -18.47 -13.81
C GLN A 180 13.32 -18.66 -15.33
N ILE A 181 12.90 -19.81 -15.86
CA ILE A 181 12.89 -20.04 -17.33
C ILE A 181 11.93 -19.07 -18.02
N ILE A 182 10.73 -18.89 -17.45
CA ILE A 182 9.71 -17.98 -17.98
C ILE A 182 10.26 -16.55 -18.05
N GLU A 183 10.76 -16.03 -16.92
CA GLU A 183 11.24 -14.65 -16.82
C GLU A 183 12.50 -14.40 -17.66
N GLY A 184 13.45 -15.36 -17.65
CA GLY A 184 14.75 -15.19 -18.29
C GLY A 184 14.76 -15.41 -19.80
N TYR A 185 14.00 -16.39 -20.32
CA TYR A 185 14.12 -16.80 -21.72
C TYR A 185 12.87 -16.50 -22.57
N ILE A 186 11.68 -16.46 -21.98
CA ILE A 186 10.42 -16.41 -22.73
C ILE A 186 9.83 -15.00 -22.71
N ASP A 187 9.79 -14.36 -21.54
CA ASP A 187 9.04 -13.11 -21.34
C ASP A 187 9.63 -11.94 -22.10
N SER A 188 10.96 -11.84 -22.16
CA SER A 188 11.62 -10.80 -22.95
C SER A 188 11.25 -10.89 -24.43
N GLU A 189 11.18 -12.10 -25.00
CA GLU A 189 10.82 -12.28 -26.42
C GLU A 189 9.32 -12.09 -26.66
N LEU A 190 8.47 -12.53 -25.73
CA LEU A 190 7.02 -12.31 -25.80
C LEU A 190 6.64 -10.84 -25.71
N LYS A 191 7.28 -10.05 -24.85
CA LYS A 191 7.07 -8.58 -24.78
C LYS A 191 7.32 -7.92 -26.13
N ILE A 192 8.39 -8.30 -26.81
CA ILE A 192 8.71 -7.78 -28.15
C ILE A 192 7.66 -8.24 -29.17
N CYS A 193 7.20 -9.50 -29.11
CA CYS A 193 6.16 -10.00 -30.00
C CYS A 193 4.83 -9.24 -29.81
N ALA A 194 4.43 -8.99 -28.57
CA ALA A 194 3.23 -8.23 -28.25
C ALA A 194 3.34 -6.78 -28.73
N LEU A 195 4.48 -6.12 -28.53
CA LEU A 195 4.74 -4.78 -29.07
C LEU A 195 4.64 -4.74 -30.60
N LYS A 196 5.06 -5.81 -31.31
CA LYS A 196 4.98 -5.84 -32.79
C LYS A 196 3.59 -6.21 -33.34
N LEU A 197 2.78 -6.95 -32.59
CA LEU A 197 1.48 -7.43 -33.05
C LEU A 197 0.33 -6.51 -32.61
N GLU A 198 0.38 -6.03 -31.37
CA GLU A 198 -0.71 -5.27 -30.73
C GLU A 198 -0.33 -3.80 -30.49
N ASN A 199 0.92 -3.41 -30.78
CA ASN A 199 1.48 -2.09 -30.46
C ASN A 199 1.39 -1.71 -28.97
N ASP A 200 1.18 -2.71 -28.10
CA ASP A 200 1.13 -2.52 -26.66
C ASP A 200 2.55 -2.46 -26.08
N ARG A 201 2.84 -1.38 -25.35
CA ARG A 201 4.14 -1.17 -24.69
C ARG A 201 4.24 -1.95 -23.38
N ASN A 202 3.12 -2.16 -22.68
CA ASN A 202 3.04 -2.84 -21.38
C ASN A 202 2.05 -4.02 -21.44
N PRO A 203 2.33 -5.04 -22.26
CA PRO A 203 1.39 -6.13 -22.49
C PRO A 203 1.26 -7.06 -21.28
N ASP A 204 0.03 -7.49 -21.01
CA ASP A 204 -0.25 -8.57 -20.08
C ASP A 204 0.16 -9.91 -20.67
N LEU A 205 1.39 -10.33 -20.40
CA LEU A 205 1.98 -11.55 -20.94
C LEU A 205 1.18 -12.81 -20.60
N LEU A 206 0.44 -12.83 -19.50
CA LEU A 206 -0.41 -13.96 -19.14
C LEU A 206 -1.58 -14.06 -20.12
N GLN A 207 -2.35 -12.97 -20.30
CA GLN A 207 -3.47 -12.97 -21.25
C GLN A 207 -2.99 -13.13 -22.69
N PHE A 208 -1.93 -12.43 -23.06
CA PHE A 208 -1.30 -12.55 -24.37
C PHE A 208 -0.91 -14.02 -24.64
N SER A 209 -0.31 -14.71 -23.66
CA SER A 209 0.04 -16.12 -23.86
C SER A 209 -1.20 -17.01 -24.06
N LYS A 210 -2.26 -16.81 -23.27
CA LYS A 210 -3.50 -17.59 -23.39
C LYS A 210 -4.18 -17.37 -24.75
N THR A 211 -4.27 -16.12 -25.22
CA THR A 211 -4.94 -15.79 -26.50
C THR A 211 -4.18 -16.28 -27.72
N TYR A 212 -2.84 -16.24 -27.70
CA TYR A 212 -2.03 -16.75 -28.81
C TYR A 212 -1.87 -18.26 -28.77
N ALA A 213 -1.87 -18.89 -27.58
CA ALA A 213 -1.83 -20.35 -27.47
C ALA A 213 -3.03 -21.00 -28.19
N THR A 214 -4.22 -20.39 -28.18
CA THR A 214 -5.40 -20.95 -28.85
C THR A 214 -5.40 -20.83 -30.38
N LYS A 215 -4.46 -20.10 -30.99
CA LYS A 215 -4.45 -19.83 -32.45
C LYS A 215 -3.94 -21.00 -33.30
N ASN A 216 -3.34 -22.03 -32.71
CA ASN A 216 -2.91 -23.29 -33.35
C ASN A 216 -2.17 -23.13 -34.69
N THR A 217 -1.18 -22.23 -34.76
CA THR A 217 -0.43 -22.00 -36.01
C THR A 217 0.55 -23.12 -36.36
N ILE A 218 1.04 -23.86 -35.36
CA ILE A 218 1.97 -24.99 -35.55
C ILE A 218 1.35 -26.27 -34.98
N THR A 219 0.91 -27.16 -35.87
CA THR A 219 0.07 -28.33 -35.56
C THR A 219 0.68 -29.36 -34.62
N TYR A 220 2.00 -29.53 -34.61
CA TYR A 220 2.61 -30.55 -33.75
C TYR A 220 2.81 -30.05 -32.30
N LEU A 221 2.76 -28.74 -32.07
CA LEU A 221 2.87 -28.13 -30.75
C LEU A 221 1.51 -28.07 -30.02
N SER A 222 0.38 -28.20 -30.74
CA SER A 222 -0.95 -28.22 -30.12
C SER A 222 -1.11 -29.36 -29.12
N LYS A 223 -0.36 -30.46 -29.29
CA LYS A 223 -0.31 -31.56 -28.32
C LYS A 223 0.03 -31.10 -26.89
N ALA A 224 0.87 -30.08 -26.73
CA ALA A 224 1.22 -29.54 -25.41
C ALA A 224 0.01 -28.89 -24.74
N ILE A 225 -0.76 -28.14 -25.52
CA ILE A 225 -1.99 -27.47 -25.10
C ILE A 225 -3.05 -28.53 -24.77
N ASP A 226 -3.18 -29.59 -25.57
CA ASP A 226 -4.11 -30.69 -25.31
C ASP A 226 -3.78 -31.42 -23.98
N ILE A 227 -2.49 -31.66 -23.70
CA ILE A 227 -2.05 -32.23 -22.41
C ILE A 227 -2.36 -31.28 -21.25
N VAL A 228 -2.08 -29.98 -21.38
CA VAL A 228 -2.35 -29.01 -20.32
C VAL A 228 -3.85 -28.85 -20.08
N THR A 229 -4.67 -28.81 -21.12
CA THR A 229 -6.14 -28.66 -20.99
C THR A 229 -6.83 -29.87 -20.40
N THR A 230 -6.34 -31.08 -20.69
CA THR A 230 -6.91 -32.30 -20.13
C THR A 230 -6.62 -32.44 -18.64
N LYS A 231 -5.47 -31.91 -18.15
CA LYS A 231 -5.10 -31.96 -16.74
C LYS A 231 -5.61 -30.75 -15.95
N ASP A 232 -5.61 -29.56 -16.55
CA ASP A 232 -6.09 -28.32 -15.95
C ASP A 232 -6.83 -27.45 -16.98
N GLY A 233 -8.16 -27.53 -16.92
CA GLY A 233 -9.07 -26.82 -17.81
C GLY A 233 -9.11 -25.30 -17.60
N ASP A 234 -8.47 -24.76 -16.57
CA ASP A 234 -8.49 -23.33 -16.24
C ASP A 234 -7.24 -22.57 -16.74
N VAL A 235 -6.16 -23.26 -17.12
CA VAL A 235 -4.92 -22.62 -17.59
C VAL A 235 -5.16 -21.78 -18.85
N LEU A 236 -5.98 -22.27 -19.79
CA LEU A 236 -6.23 -21.60 -21.07
C LEU A 236 -7.48 -20.74 -21.11
N LYS A 237 -8.33 -20.75 -20.08
CA LYS A 237 -9.45 -19.81 -20.04
C LYS A 237 -8.85 -18.40 -20.01
N PRO A 238 -9.05 -17.59 -21.06
CA PRO A 238 -8.71 -16.18 -20.97
C PRO A 238 -9.47 -15.68 -19.74
N ILE A 239 -8.77 -14.97 -18.86
CA ILE A 239 -9.47 -14.34 -17.75
C ILE A 239 -10.32 -13.30 -18.44
N SER A 240 -11.62 -13.60 -18.62
CA SER A 240 -12.60 -12.65 -19.15
C SER A 240 -12.39 -11.40 -18.34
N LYS A 241 -11.87 -10.31 -18.94
CA LYS A 241 -11.53 -9.03 -18.30
C LYS A 241 -12.29 -8.88 -16.98
N THR A 242 -11.73 -9.40 -15.89
CA THR A 242 -12.48 -9.52 -14.64
C THR A 242 -12.46 -8.13 -14.07
N THR A 243 -13.46 -7.31 -14.42
CA THR A 243 -13.77 -6.01 -13.81
C THR A 243 -12.51 -5.29 -13.34
N LEU A 244 -11.50 -5.16 -14.21
CA LEU A 244 -10.30 -4.43 -13.87
C LEU A 244 -10.71 -2.96 -13.80
N VAL A 245 -10.16 -2.26 -12.82
CA VAL A 245 -10.39 -0.82 -12.71
C VAL A 245 -9.70 -0.14 -13.89
N ASP A 246 -10.47 0.21 -14.92
CA ASP A 246 -9.99 0.89 -16.12
C ASP A 246 -9.66 2.37 -15.83
N SER A 247 -10.42 2.99 -14.92
CA SER A 247 -10.15 4.33 -14.41
C SER A 247 -10.49 4.45 -12.93
N VAL A 248 -9.72 5.28 -12.24
CA VAL A 248 -9.94 5.65 -10.85
C VAL A 248 -10.57 7.04 -10.82
N SER A 249 -11.68 7.19 -10.11
CA SER A 249 -12.31 8.48 -9.84
C SER A 249 -11.91 8.97 -8.45
N TRP A 250 -11.32 10.17 -8.39
CA TRP A 250 -11.01 10.90 -7.17
C TRP A 250 -11.71 12.26 -7.23
N PHE A 251 -12.87 12.36 -6.58
CA PHE A 251 -13.80 13.48 -6.69
C PHE A 251 -14.15 13.80 -8.16
N GLU A 252 -13.84 15.01 -8.64
CA GLU A 252 -14.09 15.46 -10.02
C GLU A 252 -13.03 14.96 -11.01
N PHE A 253 -11.92 14.40 -10.51
CA PHE A 253 -10.83 13.90 -11.34
C PHE A 253 -11.05 12.43 -11.67
N SER A 254 -10.89 12.07 -12.94
CA SER A 254 -10.86 10.68 -13.37
C SER A 254 -9.55 10.41 -14.09
N ALA A 255 -8.78 9.47 -13.57
CA ALA A 255 -7.49 9.09 -14.13
C ALA A 255 -7.56 7.65 -14.69
N PRO A 256 -7.26 7.44 -15.98
CA PRO A 256 -7.21 6.11 -16.57
C PRO A 256 -5.98 5.33 -16.06
N VAL A 257 -6.19 4.10 -15.59
CA VAL A 257 -5.10 3.23 -15.13
C VAL A 257 -4.53 2.47 -16.32
N LYS A 258 -3.46 3.00 -16.92
CA LYS A 258 -2.78 2.38 -18.06
C LYS A 258 -2.00 1.11 -17.68
N ASP A 259 -1.45 1.08 -16.46
CA ASP A 259 -0.64 -0.05 -16.00
C ASP A 259 -1.55 -1.20 -15.52
N LEU A 260 -1.56 -2.31 -16.25
CA LEU A 260 -2.43 -3.46 -15.96
C LEU A 260 -2.11 -4.12 -14.61
N ASP A 261 -0.84 -4.17 -14.22
CA ASP A 261 -0.44 -4.72 -12.92
C ASP A 261 -0.92 -3.85 -11.77
N LEU A 262 -0.93 -2.53 -11.96
CA LEU A 262 -1.52 -1.59 -11.01
C LEU A 262 -3.03 -1.72 -10.95
N ALA A 263 -3.71 -1.83 -12.10
CA ALA A 263 -5.16 -2.05 -12.17
C ALA A 263 -5.55 -3.35 -11.43
N ARG A 264 -4.78 -4.42 -11.59
CA ARG A 264 -4.96 -5.68 -10.84
C ARG A 264 -4.74 -5.50 -9.34
N ALA A 265 -3.68 -4.80 -8.94
CA ALA A 265 -3.37 -4.57 -7.54
C ALA A 265 -4.49 -3.77 -6.84
N ILE A 266 -4.98 -2.70 -7.48
CA ILE A 266 -6.11 -1.90 -6.98
C ILE A 266 -7.39 -2.75 -6.91
N THR A 267 -7.70 -3.51 -7.96
CA THR A 267 -8.91 -4.36 -7.98
C THR A 267 -8.88 -5.39 -6.84
N LYS A 268 -7.75 -6.05 -6.63
CA LYS A 268 -7.55 -6.98 -5.50
C LYS A 268 -7.73 -6.26 -4.17
N ALA A 269 -7.11 -5.11 -4.00
CA ALA A 269 -7.20 -4.33 -2.76
C ALA A 269 -8.64 -3.90 -2.45
N GLN A 270 -9.39 -3.41 -3.44
CA GLN A 270 -10.81 -3.03 -3.31
C GLN A 270 -11.71 -4.23 -2.97
N THR A 271 -11.49 -5.39 -3.59
CA THR A 271 -12.28 -6.59 -3.29
C THR A 271 -12.08 -7.07 -1.86
N GLU A 272 -10.84 -7.03 -1.37
CA GLU A 272 -10.52 -7.44 0.00
C GLU A 272 -10.93 -6.39 1.02
N GLU A 273 -10.90 -5.10 0.68
CA GLU A 273 -11.40 -4.03 1.55
C GLU A 273 -12.89 -4.21 1.90
N LYS A 274 -13.69 -4.70 0.95
CA LYS A 274 -15.10 -5.05 1.19
C LYS A 274 -15.29 -6.24 2.14
N ASN A 275 -14.29 -7.11 2.25
CA ASN A 275 -14.31 -8.30 3.11
C ASN A 275 -13.76 -8.03 4.52
N VAL A 276 -13.28 -6.82 4.81
CA VAL A 276 -12.71 -6.45 6.11
C VAL A 276 -13.79 -6.46 7.19
N VAL A 277 -13.49 -7.08 8.32
CA VAL A 277 -14.39 -7.17 9.48
C VAL A 277 -13.97 -6.14 10.52
N GLU A 278 -14.78 -5.09 10.69
CA GLU A 278 -14.49 -3.95 11.57
C GLU A 278 -14.18 -4.33 13.03
N THR A 279 -14.70 -5.46 13.51
CA THR A 279 -14.48 -5.90 14.90
C THR A 279 -13.13 -6.59 15.12
N ASP A 280 -12.46 -7.05 14.07
CA ASP A 280 -11.18 -7.76 14.16
C ASP A 280 -10.05 -6.96 13.50
N PRO A 281 -9.13 -6.38 14.30
CA PRO A 281 -7.98 -5.64 13.78
C PRO A 281 -7.06 -6.44 12.85
N ALA A 282 -7.01 -7.78 12.98
CA ALA A 282 -6.17 -8.63 12.14
C ALA A 282 -6.70 -8.76 10.70
N SER A 283 -8.02 -8.59 10.51
CA SER A 283 -8.63 -8.67 9.18
C SER A 283 -8.17 -7.54 8.24
N PHE A 284 -7.72 -6.41 8.81
CA PHE A 284 -7.21 -5.26 8.06
C PHE A 284 -5.83 -5.50 7.47
N ASP A 285 -5.01 -6.37 8.06
CA ASP A 285 -3.60 -6.52 7.68
C ASP A 285 -3.46 -6.99 6.22
N LYS A 286 -4.33 -7.90 5.76
CA LYS A 286 -4.34 -8.38 4.38
C LYS A 286 -4.68 -7.28 3.37
N SER A 287 -5.74 -6.49 3.64
CA SER A 287 -6.12 -5.37 2.75
C SER A 287 -5.06 -4.27 2.76
N PHE A 288 -4.48 -3.96 3.93
CA PHE A 288 -3.41 -2.98 4.06
C PHE A 288 -2.16 -3.36 3.27
N LEU A 289 -1.76 -4.64 3.30
CA LEU A 289 -0.64 -5.15 2.50
C LEU A 289 -0.91 -4.99 1.00
N LEU A 290 -2.11 -5.35 0.52
CA LEU A 290 -2.48 -5.22 -0.89
C LEU A 290 -2.46 -3.76 -1.37
N TRP A 291 -2.97 -2.83 -0.56
CA TRP A 291 -2.87 -1.41 -0.88
C TRP A 291 -1.42 -0.90 -0.82
N THR A 292 -0.59 -1.44 0.08
CA THR A 292 0.85 -1.12 0.16
C THR A 292 1.59 -1.59 -1.08
N ASP A 293 1.29 -2.80 -1.56
CA ASP A 293 1.84 -3.35 -2.80
C ASP A 293 1.43 -2.48 -4.00
N ALA A 294 0.16 -2.07 -4.08
CA ALA A 294 -0.31 -1.16 -5.12
C ALA A 294 0.43 0.19 -5.10
N SER A 295 0.64 0.79 -3.92
CA SER A 295 1.41 2.03 -3.76
C SER A 295 2.87 1.86 -4.18
N ASN A 296 3.51 0.73 -3.84
CA ASN A 296 4.89 0.44 -4.23
C ASN A 296 5.04 0.23 -5.74
N SER A 297 4.09 -0.48 -6.36
CA SER A 297 4.01 -0.62 -7.82
C SER A 297 3.89 0.74 -8.50
N HIS A 298 2.96 1.59 -8.04
CA HIS A 298 2.75 2.93 -8.60
C HIS A 298 3.96 3.86 -8.38
N LYS A 299 4.58 3.84 -7.20
CA LYS A 299 5.82 4.60 -6.91
C LYS A 299 6.98 4.17 -7.81
N SER A 300 7.04 2.89 -8.18
CA SER A 300 8.05 2.38 -9.11
C SER A 300 7.81 2.91 -10.53
N SER A 301 6.54 2.96 -10.98
CA SER A 301 6.17 3.59 -12.26
C SER A 301 6.47 5.10 -12.29
N LEU A 302 6.32 5.82 -11.17
CA LEU A 302 6.60 7.26 -11.08
C LEU A 302 8.10 7.59 -11.20
N LYS A 303 8.98 6.74 -10.65
CA LYS A 303 10.45 6.94 -10.73
C LYS A 303 11.01 6.76 -12.14
N GLY A 304 10.28 6.08 -13.03
CA GLY A 304 10.75 5.66 -14.35
C GLY A 304 10.53 6.65 -15.50
N GLY A 305 9.92 7.82 -15.29
CA GLY A 305 9.61 8.73 -16.40
C GLY A 305 9.29 10.15 -15.97
N ILE A 306 10.30 11.03 -16.07
CA ILE A 306 10.16 12.49 -15.98
C ILE A 306 9.89 13.11 -17.37
N ASP A 307 9.84 12.28 -18.43
CA ASP A 307 9.66 12.73 -19.84
C ASP A 307 8.22 12.56 -20.38
N SER A 308 7.24 12.17 -19.56
CA SER A 308 5.83 12.07 -20.01
C SER A 308 5.12 13.43 -19.98
N ALA A 309 4.22 13.65 -20.95
CA ALA A 309 3.38 14.85 -21.05
C ALA A 309 2.67 15.17 -19.73
N ASP A 310 2.44 16.46 -19.45
CA ASP A 310 1.92 16.95 -18.16
C ASP A 310 0.64 16.22 -17.72
N ASP A 311 -0.25 15.88 -18.66
CA ASP A 311 -1.51 15.16 -18.39
C ASP A 311 -1.27 13.74 -17.82
N GLU A 312 -0.29 12.99 -18.34
CA GLU A 312 0.02 11.65 -17.82
C GLU A 312 0.63 11.70 -16.41
N ASN A 313 1.31 12.80 -16.09
CA ASN A 313 1.85 13.01 -14.76
C ASN A 313 0.73 13.38 -13.78
N GLN A 314 -0.22 14.22 -14.19
CA GLN A 314 -1.42 14.52 -13.40
C GLN A 314 -2.22 13.26 -13.09
N ASP A 315 -2.47 12.40 -14.09
CA ASP A 315 -3.15 11.11 -13.90
C ASP A 315 -2.47 10.24 -12.84
N LYS A 316 -1.13 10.14 -12.89
CA LYS A 316 -0.35 9.41 -11.87
C LYS A 316 -0.53 10.01 -10.47
N TYR A 317 -0.49 11.35 -10.33
CA TYR A 317 -0.71 11.97 -9.02
C TYR A 317 -2.11 11.71 -8.47
N VAL A 318 -3.13 11.74 -9.33
CA VAL A 318 -4.52 11.42 -8.96
C VAL A 318 -4.64 9.97 -8.47
N ILE A 319 -4.02 9.02 -9.19
CA ILE A 319 -4.00 7.61 -8.78
C ILE A 319 -3.26 7.43 -7.45
N MET A 320 -2.15 8.16 -7.23
CA MET A 320 -1.44 8.12 -5.96
C MET A 320 -2.31 8.64 -4.80
N THR A 321 -2.94 9.79 -4.97
CA THR A 321 -3.81 10.36 -3.93
C THR A 321 -4.97 9.45 -3.57
N TYR A 322 -5.52 8.75 -4.56
CA TYR A 322 -6.57 7.76 -4.35
C TYR A 322 -6.06 6.55 -3.52
N ILE A 323 -4.91 5.98 -3.89
CA ILE A 323 -4.31 4.87 -3.15
C ILE A 323 -3.97 5.28 -1.72
N ASP A 324 -3.35 6.45 -1.54
CA ASP A 324 -2.94 6.96 -0.23
C ASP A 324 -4.16 7.28 0.65
N TYR A 325 -5.26 7.77 0.07
CA TYR A 325 -6.52 7.96 0.79
C TYR A 325 -7.07 6.65 1.36
N HIS A 326 -7.18 5.59 0.53
CA HIS A 326 -7.67 4.29 0.99
C HIS A 326 -6.75 3.67 2.06
N GLN A 327 -5.44 3.80 1.92
CA GLN A 327 -4.49 3.36 2.94
C GLN A 327 -4.67 4.08 4.28
N LEU A 328 -4.80 5.41 4.26
CA LEU A 328 -4.99 6.21 5.46
C LEU A 328 -6.34 5.93 6.12
N LEU A 329 -7.41 5.76 5.33
CA LEU A 329 -8.73 5.40 5.82
C LEU A 329 -8.73 4.03 6.51
N LEU A 330 -8.09 3.03 5.90
CA LEU A 330 -7.91 1.70 6.50
C LEU A 330 -7.10 1.75 7.79
N ARG A 331 -6.04 2.58 7.85
CA ARG A 331 -5.25 2.79 9.07
C ARG A 331 -6.12 3.38 10.19
N ILE A 332 -6.95 4.38 9.88
CA ILE A 332 -7.87 4.99 10.83
C ILE A 332 -8.88 3.95 11.35
N ARG A 333 -9.55 3.21 10.45
CA ARG A 333 -10.52 2.16 10.80
C ARG A 333 -9.90 1.08 11.69
N ARG A 334 -8.71 0.59 11.33
CA ARG A 334 -7.93 -0.37 12.14
C ARG A 334 -7.62 0.17 13.54
N ASN A 335 -7.18 1.42 13.65
CA ASN A 335 -6.85 2.03 14.94
C ASN A 335 -8.11 2.24 15.82
N ILE A 336 -9.25 2.57 15.22
CA ILE A 336 -10.54 2.64 15.92
C ILE A 336 -10.95 1.24 16.42
N SER A 337 -10.80 0.20 15.60
CA SER A 337 -11.05 -1.19 16.01
C SER A 337 -10.15 -1.61 17.19
N LEU A 338 -8.87 -1.25 17.15
CA LEU A 338 -7.94 -1.46 18.26
C LEU A 338 -8.36 -0.71 19.53
N LEU A 339 -8.78 0.55 19.41
CA LEU A 339 -9.33 1.34 20.52
C LEU A 339 -10.54 0.65 21.15
N ASN A 340 -11.46 0.14 20.33
CA ASN A 340 -12.64 -0.58 20.80
C ASN A 340 -12.25 -1.86 21.55
N ARG A 341 -11.26 -2.62 21.04
CA ARG A 341 -10.74 -3.82 21.71
C ARG A 341 -10.07 -3.50 23.05
N VAL A 342 -9.27 -2.43 23.10
CA VAL A 342 -8.60 -1.96 24.33
C VAL A 342 -9.62 -1.51 25.37
N ASN A 343 -10.63 -0.72 25.00
CA ASN A 343 -11.71 -0.31 25.90
C ASN A 343 -12.58 -1.50 26.35
N ALA A 344 -12.88 -2.45 25.45
CA ALA A 344 -13.67 -3.65 25.78
C ALA A 344 -12.99 -4.55 26.82
N LYS A 345 -11.65 -4.70 26.78
CA LYS A 345 -10.89 -5.44 27.80
C LYS A 345 -11.08 -4.85 29.20
N LEU A 346 -11.16 -3.53 29.31
CA LEU A 346 -11.42 -2.84 30.57
C LEU A 346 -12.85 -3.10 31.07
N ASN A 347 -13.84 -2.93 30.18
CA ASN A 347 -15.26 -3.06 30.51
C ASN A 347 -15.69 -4.49 30.91
N LYS A 348 -14.93 -5.53 30.52
CA LYS A 348 -15.18 -6.92 30.94
C LYS A 348 -14.86 -7.18 32.41
N LYS A 349 -14.07 -6.33 33.07
CA LYS A 349 -13.73 -6.48 34.49
C LYS A 349 -14.78 -5.78 35.36
N LYS A 350 -15.45 -6.53 36.26
CA LYS A 350 -16.45 -5.98 37.19
C LYS A 350 -15.89 -4.90 38.12
N THR A 351 -14.61 -5.00 38.48
CA THR A 351 -13.88 -4.01 39.27
C THR A 351 -12.56 -3.69 38.58
N VAL A 352 -12.38 -2.43 38.21
CA VAL A 352 -11.16 -1.95 37.52
C VAL A 352 -10.24 -1.33 38.57
N SER A 353 -9.04 -1.88 38.73
CA SER A 353 -8.03 -1.27 39.61
C SER A 353 -7.51 0.04 39.01
N LYS A 354 -7.07 0.97 39.86
CA LYS A 354 -6.46 2.24 39.43
C LYS A 354 -5.31 2.01 38.43
N ALA A 355 -4.43 1.06 38.71
CA ALA A 355 -3.32 0.71 37.82
C ALA A 355 -3.79 0.23 36.43
N ALA A 356 -4.80 -0.65 36.38
CA ALA A 356 -5.34 -1.16 35.12
C ALA A 356 -6.02 -0.07 34.28
N PHE A 357 -6.70 0.90 34.93
CA PHE A 357 -7.24 2.05 34.22
C PHE A 357 -6.15 2.95 33.63
N LEU A 358 -5.09 3.23 34.40
CA LEU A 358 -4.00 4.09 33.95
C LEU A 358 -3.22 3.47 32.78
N GLU A 359 -2.99 2.16 32.81
CA GLU A 359 -2.37 1.43 31.71
C GLU A 359 -3.24 1.47 30.44
N ASN A 360 -4.54 1.21 30.58
CA ASN A 360 -5.50 1.33 29.48
C ASN A 360 -5.57 2.75 28.91
N ALA A 361 -5.59 3.78 29.78
CA ALA A 361 -5.59 5.17 29.37
C ALA A 361 -4.32 5.51 28.57
N LYS A 362 -3.16 5.02 28.99
CA LYS A 362 -1.88 5.19 28.27
C LYS A 362 -1.92 4.56 26.87
N GLU A 363 -2.45 3.34 26.74
CA GLU A 363 -2.63 2.69 25.43
C GLU A 363 -3.62 3.47 24.54
N CYS A 364 -4.76 3.87 25.09
CA CYS A 364 -5.75 4.66 24.35
C CYS A 364 -5.19 6.00 23.87
N ILE A 365 -4.42 6.72 24.70
CA ILE A 365 -3.85 8.02 24.33
C ILE A 365 -2.93 7.88 23.12
N LYS A 366 -2.08 6.85 23.07
CA LYS A 366 -1.21 6.59 21.92
C LYS A 366 -2.02 6.33 20.64
N LEU A 367 -3.02 5.47 20.72
CA LEU A 367 -3.89 5.17 19.58
C LEU A 367 -4.66 6.40 19.11
N TYR A 368 -5.11 7.28 20.01
CA TYR A 368 -5.73 8.55 19.63
C TYR A 368 -4.73 9.48 18.92
N GLU A 369 -3.47 9.54 19.37
CA GLU A 369 -2.42 10.31 18.67
C GLU A 369 -2.19 9.79 17.26
N ASP A 370 -2.14 8.47 17.07
CA ASP A 370 -1.96 7.84 15.76
C ASP A 370 -3.15 8.14 14.83
N VAL A 371 -4.39 8.11 15.36
CA VAL A 371 -5.61 8.50 14.61
C VAL A 371 -5.56 9.99 14.23
N ILE A 372 -5.20 10.88 15.16
CA ILE A 372 -5.08 12.32 14.90
C ILE A 372 -4.01 12.61 13.84
N SER A 373 -2.86 11.93 13.88
CA SER A 373 -1.82 12.07 12.85
C SER A 373 -2.33 11.58 11.49
N SER A 374 -3.04 10.46 11.45
CA SER A 374 -3.59 9.91 10.22
C SER A 374 -4.65 10.86 9.60
N PHE A 375 -5.49 11.50 10.41
CA PHE A 375 -6.41 12.54 9.92
C PHE A 375 -5.68 13.80 9.43
N ARG A 376 -4.56 14.17 10.05
CA ARG A 376 -3.71 15.27 9.54
C ARG A 376 -3.12 14.92 8.17
N GLU A 377 -2.54 13.72 8.03
CA GLU A 377 -2.02 13.21 6.75
C GLU A 377 -3.14 13.21 5.68
N LEU A 378 -4.37 12.83 6.06
CA LEU A 378 -5.53 12.83 5.17
C LEU A 378 -5.93 14.25 4.71
N THR A 379 -5.85 15.25 5.59
CA THR A 379 -6.13 16.66 5.24
C THR A 379 -5.06 17.29 4.36
N GLU A 380 -3.83 16.76 4.39
CA GLU A 380 -2.69 17.23 3.59
C GLU A 380 -2.66 16.62 2.18
N LEU A 381 -3.50 15.61 1.88
CA LEU A 381 -3.60 15.02 0.55
C LEU A 381 -4.03 16.05 -0.49
N SER A 382 -3.41 15.97 -1.67
CA SER A 382 -3.74 16.85 -2.79
C SER A 382 -5.19 16.64 -3.24
N GLY A 383 -5.90 17.74 -3.49
CA GLY A 383 -7.32 17.72 -3.89
C GLY A 383 -8.32 17.74 -2.73
N VAL A 384 -7.96 17.29 -1.52
CA VAL A 384 -8.89 17.28 -0.37
C VAL A 384 -9.28 18.70 0.06
N ALA A 385 -8.34 19.64 0.03
CA ALA A 385 -8.61 21.05 0.38
C ALA A 385 -9.58 21.75 -0.59
N HIS A 386 -9.80 21.22 -1.80
CA HIS A 386 -10.76 21.79 -2.76
C HIS A 386 -12.20 21.41 -2.43
N ASN A 387 -12.40 20.28 -1.73
CA ASN A 387 -13.72 19.87 -1.28
C ASN A 387 -13.95 20.39 0.15
N GLU A 388 -14.73 21.46 0.27
CA GLU A 388 -15.03 22.09 1.56
C GLU A 388 -15.83 21.16 2.50
N SER A 389 -16.72 20.30 1.99
CA SER A 389 -17.53 19.40 2.82
C SER A 389 -16.71 18.29 3.44
N LEU A 390 -15.86 17.64 2.64
CA LEU A 390 -14.95 16.62 3.14
C LEU A 390 -13.94 17.24 4.11
N TYR A 391 -13.30 18.35 3.71
CA TYR A 391 -12.29 18.99 4.53
C TYR A 391 -12.84 19.44 5.90
N SER A 392 -14.03 20.03 5.93
CA SER A 392 -14.69 20.43 7.17
C SER A 392 -15.04 19.21 8.06
N SER A 393 -15.47 18.11 7.45
CA SER A 393 -15.79 16.86 8.13
C SER A 393 -14.53 16.21 8.74
N LEU A 394 -13.41 16.18 8.00
CA LEU A 394 -12.13 15.68 8.50
C LEU A 394 -11.56 16.52 9.64
N LEU A 395 -11.67 17.85 9.55
CA LEU A 395 -11.27 18.74 10.65
C LEU A 395 -12.13 18.51 11.91
N SER A 396 -13.43 18.28 11.73
CA SER A 396 -14.36 18.00 12.83
C SER A 396 -14.06 16.65 13.50
N LEU A 397 -13.76 15.61 12.72
CA LEU A 397 -13.31 14.31 13.24
C LEU A 397 -11.97 14.42 13.96
N ARG A 398 -11.02 15.20 13.43
CA ARG A 398 -9.74 15.45 14.09
C ARG A 398 -9.92 16.15 15.44
N ALA A 399 -10.78 17.17 15.50
CA ALA A 399 -11.12 17.86 16.74
C ALA A 399 -11.79 16.91 17.74
N TYR A 400 -12.71 16.06 17.28
CA TYR A 400 -13.38 15.04 18.09
C TYR A 400 -12.39 14.05 18.73
N PHE A 401 -11.46 13.47 17.95
CA PHE A 401 -10.46 12.55 18.51
C PHE A 401 -9.45 13.25 19.43
N SER A 402 -9.10 14.51 19.15
CA SER A 402 -8.29 15.35 20.06
C SER A 402 -9.00 15.57 21.42
N ALA A 403 -10.31 15.80 21.38
CA ALA A 403 -11.11 15.89 22.58
C ALA A 403 -11.23 14.56 23.33
N LEU A 404 -11.42 13.43 22.64
CA LEU A 404 -11.42 12.11 23.27
C LEU A 404 -10.10 11.80 23.99
N LYS A 405 -8.98 12.15 23.37
CA LYS A 405 -7.64 12.04 23.98
C LYS A 405 -7.56 12.84 25.29
N THR A 406 -7.89 14.13 25.23
CA THR A 406 -7.84 15.01 26.41
C THR A 406 -8.83 14.59 27.49
N TYR A 407 -9.98 14.02 27.11
CA TYR A 407 -11.01 13.52 28.02
C TYR A 407 -10.59 12.24 28.74
N LYS A 408 -10.01 11.27 28.03
CA LYS A 408 -9.44 10.06 28.64
C LYS A 408 -8.31 10.42 29.61
N LEU A 409 -7.48 11.39 29.22
CA LEU A 409 -6.42 11.94 30.05
C LEU A 409 -6.98 12.64 31.30
N ALA A 410 -8.02 13.46 31.19
CA ALA A 410 -8.70 14.04 32.35
C ALA A 410 -9.24 12.99 33.32
N LYS A 411 -9.91 11.94 32.82
CA LYS A 411 -10.38 10.82 33.67
C LYS A 411 -9.24 10.14 34.44
N SER A 412 -8.03 10.08 33.89
CA SER A 412 -6.85 9.51 34.57
C SER A 412 -6.39 10.36 35.76
N TYR A 413 -6.46 11.70 35.65
CA TYR A 413 -6.18 12.64 36.74
C TYR A 413 -7.29 12.61 37.80
N LEU A 414 -8.56 12.47 37.39
CA LEU A 414 -9.69 12.30 38.29
C LEU A 414 -9.53 11.07 39.20
N ILE A 415 -9.18 9.91 38.64
CA ILE A 415 -8.92 8.68 39.41
C ILE A 415 -7.68 8.83 40.31
N SER A 416 -6.82 9.80 40.01
CA SER A 416 -5.66 10.14 40.83
C SER A 416 -5.95 11.19 41.89
N HIS A 417 -7.21 11.62 42.06
CA HIS A 417 -7.65 12.69 42.96
C HIS A 417 -7.01 14.05 42.68
N LYS A 418 -6.49 14.25 41.48
CA LYS A 418 -5.94 15.52 40.99
C LYS A 418 -7.03 16.32 40.29
N TYR A 419 -7.94 16.87 41.09
CA TYR A 419 -9.19 17.45 40.58
C TYR A 419 -8.93 18.72 39.77
N ALA A 420 -8.02 19.61 40.21
CA ALA A 420 -7.73 20.87 39.53
C ALA A 420 -7.16 20.64 38.12
N GLU A 421 -6.20 19.72 38.00
CA GLU A 421 -5.61 19.35 36.72
C GLU A 421 -6.65 18.64 35.83
N SER A 422 -7.47 17.77 36.41
CA SER A 422 -8.58 17.14 35.69
C SER A 422 -9.56 18.18 35.16
N LEU A 423 -9.87 19.23 35.92
CA LEU A 423 -10.78 20.29 35.49
C LEU A 423 -10.20 21.12 34.35
N ALA A 424 -8.92 21.51 34.45
CA ALA A 424 -8.26 22.26 33.39
C ALA A 424 -8.28 21.50 32.06
N LEU A 425 -8.03 20.18 32.12
CA LEU A 425 -8.11 19.31 30.95
C LEU A 425 -9.54 19.16 30.44
N LEU A 426 -10.55 19.08 31.31
CA LEU A 426 -11.94 19.02 30.88
C LEU A 426 -12.41 20.34 30.26
N ASN A 427 -11.94 21.49 30.74
CA ASN A 427 -12.24 22.75 30.08
C ASN A 427 -11.73 22.73 28.63
N LYS A 428 -10.48 22.29 28.44
CA LYS A 428 -9.90 22.09 27.10
C LYS A 428 -10.71 21.08 26.26
N THR A 429 -11.23 20.01 26.86
CA THR A 429 -12.09 19.06 26.13
C THR A 429 -13.37 19.74 25.65
N VAL A 430 -14.04 20.52 26.50
CA VAL A 430 -15.30 21.19 26.13
C VAL A 430 -15.06 22.26 25.08
N GLU A 431 -13.95 23.00 25.14
CA GLU A 431 -13.55 23.96 24.11
C GLU A 431 -13.28 23.28 22.76
N THR A 432 -12.45 22.24 22.72
CA THR A 432 -12.10 21.52 21.48
C THR A 432 -13.29 20.80 20.86
N VAL A 433 -14.23 20.27 21.65
CA VAL A 433 -15.47 19.64 21.15
C VAL A 433 -16.44 20.66 20.55
N LYS A 434 -16.43 21.91 21.02
CA LYS A 434 -17.27 22.97 20.43
C LYS A 434 -16.82 23.34 19.02
N GLU A 435 -15.52 23.20 18.72
CA GLU A 435 -14.98 23.44 17.38
C GLU A 435 -15.44 22.38 16.35
N ALA A 436 -15.85 21.19 16.78
CA ALA A 436 -16.35 20.14 15.90
C ALA A 436 -17.73 20.51 15.34
N LYS A 437 -17.80 20.77 14.03
CA LYS A 437 -19.04 21.00 13.27
C LYS A 437 -19.75 19.67 13.00
N PRO A 438 -21.06 19.67 12.69
CA PRO A 438 -21.72 18.48 12.18
C PRO A 438 -21.05 18.02 10.88
N LEU A 439 -20.84 16.71 10.77
CA LEU A 439 -20.31 16.08 9.57
C LEU A 439 -21.33 16.21 8.44
N GLU A 440 -20.86 16.67 7.29
CA GLU A 440 -21.64 16.79 6.05
C GLU A 440 -21.61 15.50 5.24
N GLU A 441 -20.56 14.70 5.42
CA GLU A 441 -20.38 13.39 4.78
C GLU A 441 -20.46 12.26 5.81
N GLU A 442 -21.10 11.15 5.41
CA GLU A 442 -21.13 9.92 6.21
C GLU A 442 -19.91 9.06 5.88
N PHE A 443 -19.22 8.59 6.93
CA PHE A 443 -18.06 7.72 6.78
C PHE A 443 -18.40 6.30 7.21
N GLU A 444 -18.07 5.33 6.36
CA GLU A 444 -18.24 3.91 6.67
C GLU A 444 -17.12 3.39 7.61
N GLY A 445 -17.32 2.19 8.16
CA GLY A 445 -16.26 1.46 8.86
C GLY A 445 -15.99 1.89 10.30
N GLY A 446 -17.03 2.24 11.06
CA GLY A 446 -16.92 2.53 12.49
C GLY A 446 -16.31 3.89 12.83
N ILE A 447 -16.23 4.81 11.85
CA ILE A 447 -15.93 6.22 12.09
C ILE A 447 -17.14 6.87 12.81
N PRO A 448 -16.91 7.77 13.79
CA PRO A 448 -17.99 8.33 14.61
C PRO A 448 -19.02 9.13 13.81
N ASN A 449 -20.30 8.87 14.07
CA ASN A 449 -21.42 9.60 13.48
C ASN A 449 -21.76 10.90 14.25
N ASN A 450 -22.54 11.79 13.62
CA ASN A 450 -23.01 13.04 14.26
C ASN A 450 -23.68 12.81 15.62
N GLN A 451 -24.47 11.74 15.75
CA GLN A 451 -25.11 11.39 17.02
C GLN A 451 -24.10 11.02 18.11
N GLU A 452 -23.00 10.36 17.76
CA GLU A 452 -21.95 9.99 18.73
C GLU A 452 -21.14 11.20 19.17
N ILE A 453 -20.88 12.12 18.24
CA ILE A 453 -20.25 13.41 18.53
C ILE A 453 -21.12 14.20 19.50
N GLU A 454 -22.43 14.33 19.24
CA GLU A 454 -23.38 15.02 20.13
C GLU A 454 -23.50 14.38 21.51
N LYS A 455 -23.62 13.04 21.57
CA LYS A 455 -23.60 12.30 22.84
C LYS A 455 -22.33 12.63 23.63
N PHE A 456 -21.17 12.62 22.97
CA PHE A 456 -19.91 12.96 23.62
C PHE A 456 -19.84 14.43 24.09
N LYS A 457 -20.46 15.39 23.36
CA LYS A 457 -20.58 16.78 23.84
C LYS A 457 -21.36 16.85 25.16
N SER A 458 -22.46 16.09 25.25
CA SER A 458 -23.27 16.04 26.47
C SER A 458 -22.55 15.34 27.64
N GLU A 459 -21.80 14.27 27.36
CA GLU A 459 -21.04 13.53 28.38
C GLU A 459 -19.86 14.33 28.92
N SER A 460 -19.14 15.04 28.05
CA SER A 460 -17.99 15.87 28.43
C SER A 460 -18.43 17.06 29.29
N THR A 461 -19.52 17.73 28.93
CA THR A 461 -20.10 18.83 29.73
C THR A 461 -20.65 18.33 31.08
N SER A 462 -21.31 17.17 31.11
CA SER A 462 -21.76 16.56 32.39
C SER A 462 -20.59 16.19 33.30
N LEU A 463 -19.49 15.67 32.75
CA LEU A 463 -18.32 15.34 33.55
C LEU A 463 -17.60 16.61 34.04
N PHE A 464 -17.50 17.63 33.19
CA PHE A 464 -16.97 18.94 33.55
C PHE A 464 -17.68 19.54 34.76
N THR A 465 -19.02 19.58 34.76
CA THR A 465 -19.79 20.13 35.90
C THR A 465 -19.59 19.32 37.18
N LYS A 466 -19.56 17.98 37.10
CA LYS A 466 -19.28 17.10 38.24
C LYS A 466 -17.89 17.35 38.83
N VAL A 467 -16.86 17.42 37.99
CA VAL A 467 -15.49 17.67 38.44
C VAL A 467 -15.33 19.09 38.95
N HIS A 468 -16.04 20.07 38.39
CA HIS A 468 -16.07 21.43 38.92
C HIS A 468 -16.58 21.48 40.35
N VAL A 469 -17.70 20.80 40.65
CA VAL A 469 -18.20 20.70 42.02
C VAL A 469 -17.18 20.01 42.94
N LEU A 470 -16.58 18.90 42.50
CA LEU A 470 -15.54 18.20 43.27
C LEU A 470 -14.30 19.08 43.51
N THR A 471 -13.86 19.84 42.51
CA THR A 471 -12.74 20.77 42.70
C THR A 471 -13.08 21.80 43.75
N VAL A 472 -14.22 22.49 43.64
CA VAL A 472 -14.62 23.53 44.59
C VAL A 472 -14.75 22.95 46.01
N TYR A 473 -15.31 21.74 46.14
CA TYR A 473 -15.43 21.06 47.43
C TYR A 473 -14.05 20.76 48.05
N PHE A 474 -13.16 20.06 47.33
CA PHE A 474 -11.85 19.67 47.84
C PHE A 474 -10.83 20.82 47.91
N THR A 475 -11.00 21.88 47.11
CA THR A 475 -10.20 23.11 47.28
C THR A 475 -10.63 23.85 48.54
N LYS A 476 -11.94 23.88 48.87
CA LYS A 476 -12.43 24.49 50.11
C LYS A 476 -11.97 23.75 51.37
N GLU A 477 -11.85 22.43 51.34
CA GLU A 477 -11.29 21.65 52.47
C GLU A 477 -9.77 21.84 52.65
N ASN A 478 -9.01 22.10 51.57
CA ASN A 478 -7.55 22.27 51.63
C ASN A 478 -7.09 23.72 51.77
N HIS A 479 -7.99 24.69 51.65
CA HIS A 479 -7.72 26.04 52.07
C HIS A 479 -7.79 26.06 53.60
N GLU A 480 -6.64 26.27 54.25
CA GLU A 480 -6.67 27.12 55.46
C GLU A 480 -7.59 28.29 55.11
N PRO A 481 -8.60 28.57 55.96
CA PRO A 481 -9.60 29.55 55.62
C PRO A 481 -8.86 30.80 55.13
N LEU A 482 -9.28 31.37 54.01
CA LEU A 482 -9.02 32.78 53.71
C LEU A 482 -9.78 33.65 54.73
N LEU A 483 -9.69 33.30 56.01
CA LEU A 483 -9.91 34.20 57.10
C LEU A 483 -8.92 35.32 56.81
N GLY A 484 -9.43 36.55 56.66
CA GLY A 484 -8.70 37.64 57.31
C GLY A 484 -8.37 37.17 58.73
N ASP A 485 -7.26 37.65 59.30
CA ASP A 485 -6.71 37.13 60.56
C ASP A 485 -7.77 36.92 61.69
N TYR A 486 -8.94 37.56 61.57
CA TYR A 486 -10.08 37.49 62.47
C TYR A 486 -11.44 37.14 61.80
N LEU A 487 -12.30 36.45 62.55
CA LEU A 487 -13.69 36.10 62.20
C LEU A 487 -14.56 37.32 61.85
N ILE A 488 -14.28 38.48 62.47
CA ILE A 488 -15.02 39.71 62.20
C ILE A 488 -14.94 40.16 60.73
N ASP A 489 -13.87 39.77 60.03
CA ASP A 489 -13.65 40.14 58.63
C ASP A 489 -14.50 39.30 57.67
N ASN A 490 -14.93 38.10 58.08
CA ASN A 490 -15.76 37.19 57.28
C ASN A 490 -16.84 36.52 58.13
N VAL A 491 -17.94 37.23 58.37
CA VAL A 491 -19.08 36.78 59.18
C VAL A 491 -19.79 35.53 58.61
N ASP A 492 -19.70 35.32 57.30
CA ASP A 492 -20.41 34.22 56.60
C ASP A 492 -19.59 32.92 56.52
N SER A 493 -18.33 32.90 56.99
CA SER A 493 -17.47 31.71 56.98
C SER A 493 -17.11 31.26 58.38
N PHE A 494 -17.52 30.04 58.75
CA PHE A 494 -17.17 29.42 60.03
C PHE A 494 -15.97 28.48 59.81
N PRO A 495 -14.77 28.82 60.31
CA PRO A 495 -13.60 27.96 60.21
C PRO A 495 -13.72 26.76 61.15
N ASP A 496 -13.25 25.59 60.70
CA ASP A 496 -13.11 24.38 61.52
C ASP A 496 -11.88 24.51 62.45
N LEU A 497 -11.97 25.38 63.45
CA LEU A 497 -10.94 25.60 64.48
C LEU A 497 -11.38 24.99 65.81
N THR A 498 -10.42 24.62 66.66
CA THR A 498 -10.73 24.25 68.04
C THR A 498 -11.27 25.45 68.82
N ASN A 499 -12.08 25.23 69.87
CA ASN A 499 -12.71 26.31 70.63
C ASN A 499 -11.71 27.37 71.14
N GLU A 500 -10.49 26.96 71.49
CA GLU A 500 -9.44 27.86 71.98
C GLU A 500 -8.85 28.74 70.89
N GLU A 501 -8.60 28.18 69.70
CA GLU A 501 -8.08 28.92 68.55
C GLU A 501 -9.13 29.85 67.94
N LEU A 502 -10.41 29.44 68.00
CA LEU A 502 -11.53 30.25 67.55
C LEU A 502 -11.68 31.50 68.41
N LEU A 503 -11.54 31.37 69.73
CA LEU A 503 -11.56 32.51 70.67
C LEU A 503 -10.40 33.50 70.41
N ALA A 504 -9.21 33.00 70.08
CA ALA A 504 -8.05 33.86 69.79
C ALA A 504 -8.18 34.63 68.46
N LYS A 505 -9.01 34.14 67.53
CA LYS A 505 -9.20 34.73 66.19
C LYS A 505 -10.56 35.39 66.00
N ILE A 506 -11.24 35.84 67.06
CA ILE A 506 -12.55 36.52 66.93
C ILE A 506 -12.40 37.91 66.30
N ALA A 507 -11.50 38.75 66.84
CA ALA A 507 -11.29 40.13 66.42
C ALA A 507 -9.88 40.60 66.82
N ASP A 508 -9.32 41.55 66.06
CA ASP A 508 -8.04 42.18 66.42
C ASP A 508 -8.21 43.02 67.69
N LEU A 509 -7.84 42.44 68.84
CA LEU A 509 -7.87 43.15 70.12
C LEU A 509 -6.66 44.09 70.26
N ASP A 510 -5.60 43.86 69.48
CA ASP A 510 -4.45 44.75 69.35
C ASP A 510 -4.80 45.86 68.35
N ALA A 511 -5.35 46.97 68.83
CA ALA A 511 -5.71 48.13 67.99
C ALA A 511 -4.47 48.79 67.35
N ARG A 512 -3.91 48.18 66.31
CA ARG A 512 -2.81 48.74 65.51
C ARG A 512 -3.42 49.53 64.37
N VAL A 513 -3.28 50.85 64.44
CA VAL A 513 -3.73 51.77 63.39
C VAL A 513 -2.97 51.47 62.09
N LYS A 514 -3.66 50.84 61.12
CA LYS A 514 -3.13 50.62 59.77
C LYS A 514 -3.56 51.79 58.87
N PRO A 515 -2.67 52.36 58.05
CA PRO A 515 -3.05 53.36 57.07
C PRO A 515 -4.00 52.73 56.04
N VAL A 516 -5.24 53.20 55.98
CA VAL A 516 -6.22 52.79 54.98
C VAL A 516 -6.01 53.64 53.73
N GLY A 517 -5.95 53.00 52.56
CA GLY A 517 -5.88 53.73 51.28
C GLY A 517 -7.08 54.65 51.14
N VAL A 518 -6.85 55.92 50.81
CA VAL A 518 -7.92 56.89 50.57
C VAL A 518 -8.79 56.34 49.44
N LYS A 519 -10.10 56.25 49.69
CA LYS A 519 -11.08 55.78 48.70
C LYS A 519 -10.83 56.55 47.39
N PRO A 520 -10.59 55.86 46.25
CA PRO A 520 -10.35 56.56 45.00
C PRO A 520 -11.57 57.43 44.69
N VAL A 521 -11.32 58.65 44.21
CA VAL A 521 -12.37 59.61 43.86
C VAL A 521 -13.13 59.04 42.67
N LEU A 522 -14.31 58.47 42.94
CA LEU A 522 -15.22 58.00 41.90
C LEU A 522 -16.11 59.17 41.49
N PHE A 523 -15.94 59.65 40.26
CA PHE A 523 -16.88 60.58 39.66
C PHE A 523 -18.03 59.76 39.07
N ASP A 524 -19.26 60.06 39.49
CA ASP A 524 -20.45 59.51 38.85
C ASP A 524 -20.70 60.26 37.53
N VAL A 525 -19.97 59.85 36.49
CA VAL A 525 -20.04 60.48 35.17
C VAL A 525 -21.40 60.20 34.50
N ALA A 526 -22.14 59.17 34.94
CA ALA A 526 -23.45 58.84 34.39
C ALA A 526 -24.51 59.91 34.70
N PHE A 527 -24.37 60.62 35.83
CA PHE A 527 -25.24 61.74 36.18
C PHE A 527 -25.20 62.87 35.14
N ASN A 528 -24.07 63.07 34.46
CA ASN A 528 -23.93 64.09 33.41
C ASN A 528 -24.73 63.76 32.14
N TYR A 529 -25.24 62.53 32.00
CA TYR A 529 -26.01 62.09 30.84
C TYR A 529 -27.52 62.02 31.13
N ILE A 530 -27.96 62.46 32.31
CA ILE A 530 -29.38 62.65 32.62
C ILE A 530 -29.78 64.03 32.11
N ASP A 531 -30.15 64.11 30.83
CA ASP A 531 -30.85 65.26 30.29
C ASP A 531 -32.36 65.08 30.46
N TYR A 532 -33.03 66.11 30.97
CA TYR A 532 -34.48 66.17 30.93
C TYR A 532 -34.85 66.64 29.52
N ASP A 533 -35.54 65.79 28.74
CA ASP A 533 -36.13 66.17 27.45
C ASP A 533 -37.00 67.42 27.65
N SER A 534 -36.41 68.58 27.38
CA SER A 534 -37.12 69.84 27.35
C SER A 534 -37.75 69.96 25.98
N ASP A 535 -39.01 69.52 25.90
CA ASP A 535 -39.94 69.85 24.83
C ASP A 535 -40.07 71.37 24.70
N LEU A 536 -39.15 72.02 24.01
CA LEU A 536 -39.34 73.35 23.44
C LEU A 536 -38.66 73.44 22.07
N SER A 537 -39.50 73.09 21.09
CA SER A 537 -39.38 73.38 19.67
C SER A 537 -38.91 74.80 19.34
N LYS A 538 -37.92 74.88 18.43
CA LYS A 538 -37.59 75.98 17.48
C LYS A 538 -37.04 77.27 18.15
N VAL A 539 -36.04 77.97 17.60
CA VAL A 539 -35.90 78.46 16.23
C VAL A 539 -34.42 78.76 15.93
N THR A 540 -34.05 78.42 14.70
CA THR A 540 -32.87 78.79 13.89
C THR A 540 -32.21 80.15 14.14
N ALA A 541 -30.88 80.22 14.01
CA ALA A 541 -30.22 81.04 12.97
C ALA A 541 -28.71 80.74 12.87
N SER A 542 -28.26 80.72 11.62
CA SER A 542 -26.90 80.71 11.08
C SER A 542 -25.88 81.60 11.80
N ASP A 543 -24.61 81.17 11.88
CA ASP A 543 -23.59 81.74 10.99
C ASP A 543 -22.24 81.00 11.01
N SER A 544 -21.43 81.43 10.05
CA SER A 544 -20.33 80.82 9.33
C SER A 544 -18.93 80.75 10.02
N LYS A 545 -18.12 79.85 9.44
CA LYS A 545 -16.66 79.61 9.53
C LYS A 545 -15.77 80.75 10.10
N SER A 546 -14.73 80.37 10.86
CA SER A 546 -13.32 80.58 10.46
C SER A 546 -12.26 79.97 11.41
N ASP A 547 -11.32 79.29 10.76
CA ASP A 547 -9.90 79.03 11.00
C ASP A 547 -9.21 79.00 12.40
N LYS A 548 -8.52 77.86 12.58
CA LYS A 548 -7.10 77.64 12.98
C LYS A 548 -6.44 78.57 14.02
N LYS A 549 -5.90 77.96 15.09
CA LYS A 549 -4.43 77.84 15.31
C LYS A 549 -4.06 76.99 16.55
N ALA A 550 -3.17 76.03 16.27
CA ALA A 550 -2.01 75.50 17.00
C ALA A 550 -1.78 75.74 18.51
N GLY A 551 -1.35 74.65 19.17
CA GLY A 551 -0.49 74.56 20.36
C GLY A 551 -0.46 73.09 20.80
N PHE A 552 0.51 72.23 20.46
CA PHE A 552 1.97 72.22 20.70
C PHE A 552 2.33 72.01 22.18
N PHE A 553 3.10 70.93 22.42
CA PHE A 553 3.62 70.35 23.68
C PHE A 553 2.62 69.59 24.57
N GLY A 554 2.95 68.44 25.13
CA GLY A 554 4.22 67.70 25.16
C GLY A 554 4.23 66.72 26.34
N LEU A 555 4.99 65.64 26.17
CA LEU A 555 5.70 64.82 27.17
C LEU A 555 5.03 64.54 28.53
N PHE A 556 4.83 63.26 28.85
CA PHE A 556 5.33 62.55 30.05
C PHE A 556 4.92 61.06 29.87
N GLY A 557 5.75 60.03 29.98
CA GLY A 557 7.13 59.98 30.48
C GLY A 557 7.21 59.73 31.98
N ARG A 558 6.64 58.63 32.48
CA ARG A 558 7.29 57.65 33.38
C ARG A 558 6.40 56.47 33.68
#